data_AF-A0A7R9N342-F1
#
_entry.id   AF-A0A7R9N342-F1
#
_cell.length_a   1.000
_cell.length_b   1.000
_cell.length_c   1.000
_cell.angle_alpha   90.00
_cell.angle_beta   90.00
_cell.angle_gamma   90.00
#
_symmetry.space_group_name_H-M   'P 1'
#
loop_
_entity.id
_entity.type
_entity.pdbx_description
1 polymer ?
#
loop_
_entity_poly.entity_id
_entity_poly.type
_entity_poly.pdbx_seq_one_letter_code
_entity_poly.pdbx_strand_id
1 'polypeptide(L)'
;MSLLVLSGFIFSGALMKLADEMEDERLLLPAGVAYLTGIAYGALIGLLMIFDKSAAHLFGGIIIGCLVTGKIDAESHYLALGTILLIVLSKGLVLSMLLLLTIAVLAAIDELTSDSGREVLRYRVVLKIGVVLMVVLGVVHWYAALYLLSFDGVYLVMGRLLNRS
;
A
#
# COMPACT_ATOMS: atom_id res chain seq x y z
N MET A 1 8.14 -16.51 5.70
CA MET A 1 8.21 -15.44 4.69
C MET A 1 9.05 -15.95 3.54
N SER A 2 8.46 -16.04 2.34
CA SER A 2 9.25 -16.24 1.14
C SER A 2 9.89 -14.90 0.78
N LEU A 3 11.18 -14.90 0.44
CA LEU A 3 11.88 -13.72 -0.09
C LEU A 3 11.13 -13.09 -1.27
N LEU A 4 10.40 -13.93 -2.01
CA LEU A 4 9.53 -13.55 -3.12
C LEU A 4 8.42 -12.56 -2.71
N VAL A 5 7.78 -12.75 -1.55
CA VAL A 5 6.72 -11.84 -1.09
C VAL A 5 7.31 -10.48 -0.69
N LEU A 6 8.45 -10.49 0.00
CA LEU A 6 9.15 -9.26 0.39
C LEU A 6 9.63 -8.48 -0.84
N SER A 7 10.26 -9.15 -1.81
CA SER A 7 10.67 -8.49 -3.07
C SER A 7 9.47 -7.96 -3.83
N GLY A 8 8.35 -8.68 -3.82
CA GLY A 8 7.11 -8.22 -4.45
C GLY A 8 6.62 -6.89 -3.86
N PHE A 9 6.68 -6.72 -2.53
CA PHE A 9 6.31 -5.46 -1.89
C PHE A 9 7.27 -4.30 -2.17
N ILE A 10 8.55 -4.60 -2.33
CA ILE A 10 9.54 -3.62 -2.78
C ILE A 10 9.18 -3.14 -4.20
N PHE A 11 8.92 -4.07 -5.12
CA PHE A 11 8.55 -3.73 -6.50
C PHE A 11 7.20 -3.01 -6.58
N SER A 12 6.20 -3.42 -5.79
CA SER A 12 4.90 -2.74 -5.81
C SER A 12 4.98 -1.31 -5.28
N GLY A 13 5.80 -1.06 -4.25
CA GLY A 13 6.06 0.30 -3.75
C GLY A 13 6.72 1.20 -4.79
N ALA A 14 7.71 0.67 -5.52
CA ALA A 14 8.37 1.40 -6.61
C ALA A 14 7.42 1.71 -7.77
N LEU A 15 6.63 0.71 -8.21
CA LEU A 15 5.69 0.86 -9.31
C LEU A 15 4.53 1.80 -8.96
N MET A 16 4.03 1.75 -7.72
CA MET A 16 3.02 2.71 -7.26
C MET A 16 3.57 4.13 -7.33
N LYS A 17 4.78 4.39 -6.81
CA LYS A 17 5.37 5.73 -6.88
C LYS A 17 5.60 6.20 -8.31
N LEU A 18 6.00 5.29 -9.19
CA LEU A 18 6.18 5.60 -10.61
C LEU A 18 4.84 5.99 -11.25
N ALA A 19 3.76 5.27 -10.96
CA ALA A 19 2.42 5.60 -11.45
C ALA A 19 1.98 7.00 -10.98
N ASP A 20 2.17 7.33 -9.69
CA ASP A 20 1.86 8.66 -9.14
C ASP A 20 2.56 9.78 -9.91
N GLU A 21 3.88 9.68 -10.10
CA GLU A 21 4.67 10.75 -10.74
C GLU A 21 4.35 10.87 -12.24
N MET A 22 3.87 9.80 -12.88
CA MET A 22 3.41 9.83 -14.27
C MET A 22 2.03 10.47 -14.40
N GLU A 23 1.14 10.23 -13.45
CA GLU A 23 -0.22 10.79 -13.45
C GLU A 23 -0.22 12.26 -13.00
N ASP A 24 0.70 12.65 -12.11
CA ASP A 24 0.98 14.03 -11.73
C ASP A 24 1.73 14.84 -12.82
N GLU A 25 1.90 14.29 -14.03
CA GLU A 25 2.62 14.87 -15.18
C GLU A 25 4.09 15.28 -14.89
N ARG A 26 4.71 14.75 -13.84
CA ARG A 26 6.11 15.05 -13.48
C ARG A 26 7.11 14.26 -14.31
N LEU A 27 6.65 13.17 -14.95
CA LEU A 27 7.41 12.41 -15.92
C LEU A 27 6.84 12.64 -17.33
N LEU A 28 7.72 12.84 -18.31
CA LEU A 28 7.37 13.02 -19.73
C LEU A 28 6.94 11.70 -20.42
N LEU A 29 6.19 10.85 -19.73
CA LEU A 29 5.70 9.57 -20.24
C LEU A 29 4.21 9.67 -20.60
N PRO A 30 3.73 8.89 -21.59
CA PRO A 30 2.33 8.90 -21.97
C PRO A 30 1.43 8.43 -20.82
N ALA A 31 0.28 9.09 -20.64
CA ALA A 31 -0.72 8.74 -19.61
C ALA A 31 -1.16 7.25 -19.66
N GLY A 32 -1.20 6.66 -20.86
CA GLY A 32 -1.52 5.23 -21.02
C GLY A 32 -0.54 4.28 -20.32
N VAL A 33 0.72 4.71 -20.13
CA VAL A 33 1.71 3.92 -19.38
C VAL A 33 1.40 3.97 -17.88
N ALA A 34 0.85 5.08 -17.36
CA ALA A 34 0.49 5.22 -15.95
C ALA A 34 -0.60 4.20 -15.56
N TYR A 35 -1.58 3.99 -16.44
CA TYR A 35 -2.62 2.97 -16.28
C TYR A 35 -2.04 1.55 -16.28
N LEU A 36 -1.10 1.25 -17.18
CA LEU A 36 -0.42 -0.05 -17.21
C LEU A 36 0.38 -0.30 -15.94
N THR A 37 1.09 0.71 -15.41
CA THR A 37 1.77 0.61 -14.12
C THR A 37 0.78 0.43 -12.97
N GLY A 38 -0.37 1.11 -13.01
CA GLY A 38 -1.51 0.91 -12.12
C GLY A 38 -1.94 -0.54 -12.02
N ILE A 39 -2.29 -1.13 -13.17
CA ILE A 39 -2.66 -2.54 -13.29
C ILE A 39 -1.53 -3.44 -12.81
N ALA A 40 -0.27 -3.15 -13.17
CA ALA A 40 0.87 -3.98 -12.81
C ALA A 40 1.10 -4.04 -11.30
N TYR A 41 1.13 -2.90 -10.59
CA TYR A 41 1.31 -2.92 -9.14
C TYR A 41 0.06 -3.44 -8.41
N GLY A 42 -1.14 -3.18 -8.94
CA GLY A 42 -2.38 -3.75 -8.42
C GLY A 42 -2.39 -5.28 -8.52
N ALA A 43 -1.99 -5.83 -9.67
CA ALA A 43 -1.84 -7.26 -9.86
C ALA A 43 -0.81 -7.87 -8.89
N LEU A 44 0.32 -7.19 -8.72
CA LEU A 44 1.37 -7.62 -7.81
C LEU A 44 0.89 -7.62 -6.36
N ILE A 45 0.29 -6.55 -5.87
CA ILE A 45 -0.27 -6.49 -4.50
C ILE A 45 -1.34 -7.56 -4.31
N GLY A 46 -2.27 -7.72 -5.26
CA GLY A 46 -3.32 -8.75 -5.19
C GLY A 46 -2.76 -10.17 -5.08
N LEU A 47 -1.74 -10.50 -5.89
CA LEU A 47 -1.05 -11.79 -5.82
C LEU A 47 -0.33 -11.99 -4.48
N LEU A 48 0.33 -10.95 -3.96
CA LEU A 48 1.02 -11.00 -2.67
C LEU A 48 0.05 -11.25 -1.51
N MET A 49 -1.16 -10.66 -1.58
CA MET A 49 -2.23 -10.91 -0.61
C MET A 49 -2.73 -12.36 -0.64
N ILE A 50 -2.72 -13.03 -1.80
CA ILE A 50 -3.06 -14.45 -1.88
C ILE A 50 -1.95 -15.32 -1.26
N PHE A 51 -0.69 -14.96 -1.49
CA PHE A 51 0.44 -15.77 -1.04
C PHE A 51 0.74 -15.65 0.46
N ASP A 52 0.39 -14.53 1.10
CA ASP A 52 0.67 -14.30 2.51
C ASP A 52 -0.53 -13.68 3.24
N LYS A 53 -1.02 -14.38 4.27
CA LYS A 53 -2.15 -13.91 5.07
C LYS A 53 -1.85 -12.60 5.80
N SER A 54 -0.62 -12.38 6.26
CA SER A 54 -0.25 -11.14 6.96
C SER A 54 -0.30 -9.96 5.99
N ALA A 55 0.18 -10.16 4.76
CA ALA A 55 0.06 -9.20 3.68
C ALA A 55 -1.40 -8.87 3.36
N ALA A 56 -2.26 -9.89 3.30
CA ALA A 56 -3.69 -9.73 3.05
C ALA A 56 -4.39 -8.85 4.10
N HIS A 57 -4.15 -9.09 5.39
CA HIS A 57 -4.73 -8.28 6.46
C HIS A 57 -4.19 -6.85 6.44
N LEU A 58 -2.87 -6.71 6.24
CA LEU A 58 -2.19 -5.41 6.23
C LEU A 58 -2.68 -4.55 5.06
N PHE A 59 -2.51 -5.01 3.83
CA PHE A 59 -2.86 -4.22 2.65
C PHE A 59 -4.37 -4.12 2.44
N GLY A 60 -5.14 -5.15 2.81
CA GLY A 60 -6.60 -5.06 2.82
C GLY A 60 -7.08 -3.97 3.78
N GLY A 61 -6.52 -3.91 5.00
CA GLY A 61 -6.85 -2.87 5.97
C GLY A 61 -6.46 -1.47 5.47
N ILE A 62 -5.23 -1.33 4.94
CA ILE A 62 -4.76 -0.06 4.37
C ILE A 62 -5.67 0.43 3.24
N ILE A 63 -6.03 -0.45 2.30
CA ILE A 63 -6.90 -0.11 1.18
C ILE A 63 -8.27 0.38 1.68
N ILE A 64 -8.87 -0.32 2.65
CA ILE A 64 -10.15 0.09 3.24
C ILE A 64 -10.02 1.45 3.93
N GLY A 65 -8.95 1.65 4.71
CA GLY A 65 -8.68 2.93 5.37
C GLY A 65 -8.57 4.08 4.37
N CYS A 66 -7.77 3.91 3.31
CA CYS A 66 -7.61 4.89 2.23
C CYS A 66 -8.90 5.15 1.45
N LEU A 67 -9.73 4.12 1.24
CA LEU A 67 -10.99 4.25 0.52
C LEU A 67 -12.00 5.08 1.32
N VAL A 68 -12.09 4.84 2.63
CA VAL A 68 -12.99 5.58 3.53
C VAL A 68 -12.60 7.05 3.63
N THR A 69 -11.31 7.37 3.56
CA THR A 69 -10.80 8.75 3.62
C THR A 69 -10.74 9.43 2.26
N GLY A 70 -11.07 8.74 1.16
CA GLY A 70 -11.06 9.30 -0.18
C GLY A 70 -9.67 9.59 -0.74
N LYS A 71 -8.60 8.96 -0.22
CA LYS A 71 -7.22 9.15 -0.71
C LYS A 71 -7.00 8.56 -2.11
N ILE A 72 -7.82 7.58 -2.49
CA ILE A 72 -7.75 6.97 -3.82
C ILE A 72 -8.48 7.92 -4.78
N ASP A 73 -7.74 8.87 -5.36
CA ASP A 73 -8.28 9.93 -6.22
C ASP A 73 -7.80 9.83 -7.67
N ALA A 74 -6.71 9.11 -7.93
CA ALA A 74 -6.14 8.93 -9.27
C ALA A 74 -6.72 7.72 -10.03
N GLU A 75 -6.87 7.85 -11.36
CA GLU A 75 -7.42 6.81 -12.24
C GLU A 75 -6.55 5.55 -12.24
N SER A 76 -5.23 5.70 -12.21
CA SER A 76 -4.32 4.55 -12.12
C SER A 76 -4.50 3.77 -10.81
N HIS A 77 -4.86 4.45 -9.71
CA HIS A 77 -5.16 3.82 -8.44
C HIS A 77 -6.50 3.08 -8.44
N TYR A 78 -7.52 3.60 -9.12
CA TYR A 78 -8.78 2.88 -9.32
C TYR A 78 -8.58 1.59 -10.13
N LEU A 79 -7.76 1.63 -11.18
CA LEU A 79 -7.42 0.44 -11.97
C LEU A 79 -6.65 -0.59 -11.14
N ALA A 80 -5.72 -0.14 -10.32
CA ALA A 80 -5.01 -1.02 -9.40
C ALA A 80 -5.96 -1.67 -8.38
N LEU A 81 -6.86 -0.88 -7.77
CA LEU A 81 -7.87 -1.38 -6.84
C LEU A 81 -8.77 -2.43 -7.50
N GLY A 82 -9.27 -2.15 -8.71
CA GLY A 82 -10.07 -3.11 -9.49
C GLY A 82 -9.32 -4.40 -9.75
N THR A 83 -8.03 -4.30 -10.08
CA THR A 83 -7.17 -5.47 -10.32
C THR A 83 -6.94 -6.28 -9.03
N ILE A 84 -6.69 -5.61 -7.90
CA ILE A 84 -6.55 -6.24 -6.59
C ILE A 84 -7.83 -7.00 -6.24
N LEU A 85 -9.00 -6.34 -6.37
CA LEU A 85 -10.30 -6.94 -6.06
C LEU A 85 -10.59 -8.16 -6.94
N LEU A 86 -10.34 -8.07 -8.25
CA LEU A 86 -10.54 -9.18 -9.18
C LEU A 86 -9.73 -10.41 -8.75
N ILE A 87 -8.46 -10.21 -8.42
CA ILE A 87 -7.56 -11.28 -7.99
C ILE A 87 -8.00 -11.85 -6.64
N VAL A 88 -8.26 -11.00 -5.65
CA VAL A 88 -8.66 -11.41 -4.30
C VAL A 88 -10.00 -12.15 -4.30
N LEU A 89 -11.01 -11.65 -5.01
CA LEU A 89 -12.34 -12.28 -5.09
C LEU A 89 -12.29 -13.61 -5.83
N SER A 90 -11.40 -13.77 -6.82
CA SER A 90 -11.26 -15.03 -7.57
C SER A 90 -10.76 -16.21 -6.73
N LYS A 91 -9.98 -15.93 -5.68
CA LYS A 91 -9.41 -16.97 -4.79
C LYS A 91 -10.11 -17.08 -3.45
N GLY A 92 -10.77 -16.01 -3.00
CA GLY A 92 -11.32 -15.91 -1.66
C GLY A 92 -10.22 -15.75 -0.61
N LEU A 93 -10.38 -14.78 0.29
CA LEU A 93 -9.49 -14.59 1.43
C LEU A 93 -10.27 -14.77 2.72
N VAL A 94 -9.72 -15.54 3.66
CA VAL A 94 -10.24 -15.64 5.02
C VAL A 94 -9.48 -14.65 5.88
N LEU A 95 -10.13 -13.54 6.20
CA LEU A 95 -9.56 -12.45 6.99
C LEU A 95 -10.30 -12.30 8.31
N SER A 96 -9.55 -12.03 9.38
CA SER A 96 -10.10 -11.60 10.65
C SER A 96 -10.63 -10.18 10.51
N MET A 97 -11.95 -10.03 10.62
CA MET A 97 -12.63 -8.74 10.49
C MET A 97 -12.13 -7.72 11.51
N LEU A 98 -11.86 -8.16 12.75
CA LEU A 98 -11.34 -7.29 13.81
C LEU A 98 -9.95 -6.74 13.46
N LEU A 99 -9.05 -7.61 12.99
CA LEU A 99 -7.70 -7.20 12.62
C LEU A 99 -7.73 -6.25 11.40
N LEU A 100 -8.53 -6.60 10.41
CA LEU A 100 -8.72 -5.80 9.20
C LEU A 100 -9.23 -4.39 9.54
N LEU A 101 -10.26 -4.30 10.40
CA LEU A 101 -10.83 -3.03 10.84
C LEU A 101 -9.83 -2.22 11.66
N THR A 102 -9.06 -2.86 12.53
CA THR A 102 -8.04 -2.19 13.34
C THR A 102 -6.99 -1.53 12.45
N ILE A 103 -6.48 -2.26 11.45
CA ILE A 103 -5.51 -1.71 10.49
C ILE A 103 -6.15 -0.61 9.63
N ALA A 104 -7.40 -0.78 9.20
CA ALA A 104 -8.12 0.23 8.43
C ALA A 104 -8.31 1.54 9.20
N VAL A 105 -8.67 1.46 10.49
CA VAL A 105 -8.78 2.63 11.37
C VAL A 105 -7.43 3.33 11.52
N LEU A 106 -6.34 2.59 11.75
CA LEU A 106 -5.01 3.18 11.83
C LEU A 106 -4.60 3.89 10.53
N ALA A 107 -4.87 3.26 9.38
CA ALA A 107 -4.59 3.85 8.07
C ALA A 107 -5.46 5.10 7.81
N ALA A 108 -6.73 5.07 8.21
CA ALA A 108 -7.63 6.22 8.08
C ALA A 108 -7.19 7.38 8.98
N ILE A 109 -6.76 7.12 10.22
CA ILE A 109 -6.23 8.14 11.12
C ILE A 109 -4.99 8.80 10.52
N ASP A 110 -4.06 8.02 9.97
CA ASP A 110 -2.88 8.57 9.29
C ASP A 110 -3.28 9.51 8.16
N GLU A 111 -4.31 9.17 7.39
CA GLU A 111 -4.76 10.02 6.31
C GLU A 111 -5.39 11.32 6.80
N LEU A 112 -6.32 11.22 7.75
CA LEU A 112 -7.00 12.39 8.32
C LEU A 112 -6.04 13.32 9.06
N THR A 113 -4.93 12.79 9.58
CA THR A 113 -3.92 13.58 10.28
C THR A 113 -2.81 14.09 9.37
N SER A 114 -2.62 13.54 8.18
CA SER A 114 -1.62 14.00 7.21
C SER A 114 -1.88 15.44 6.75
N ASP A 115 -3.13 15.90 6.76
CA ASP A 115 -3.51 17.27 6.35
C ASP A 115 -3.35 18.31 7.47
N SER A 116 -2.99 17.87 8.70
CA SER A 116 -2.91 18.74 9.89
C SER A 116 -1.63 19.62 10.00
N GLY A 117 -0.81 19.67 8.95
CA GLY A 117 0.39 20.52 8.88
C GLY A 117 1.57 20.09 9.76
N ARG A 118 1.49 18.95 10.45
CA ARG A 118 2.60 18.38 11.24
C ARG A 118 3.41 17.41 10.38
N GLU A 119 4.63 17.79 10.01
CA GLU A 119 5.50 17.00 9.11
C GLU A 119 5.74 15.55 9.58
N VAL A 120 5.74 15.30 10.89
CA VAL A 120 5.92 13.96 11.46
C VAL A 120 4.75 13.02 11.13
N LEU A 121 3.52 13.53 10.96
CA LEU A 121 2.32 12.74 10.65
C LEU A 121 2.16 12.45 9.14
N ARG A 122 2.91 13.18 8.29
CA ARG A 122 2.90 13.02 6.83
C ARG A 122 3.50 11.68 6.35
N TYR A 123 4.19 10.96 7.23
CA TYR A 123 4.89 9.70 6.94
C TYR A 123 4.13 8.43 7.34
N ARG A 124 2.80 8.50 7.51
CA ARG A 124 1.97 7.36 7.96
C ARG A 124 2.52 6.71 9.24
N VAL A 125 2.80 7.55 10.24
CA VAL A 125 3.51 7.12 11.44
C VAL A 125 2.59 6.34 12.37
N VAL A 126 1.29 6.65 12.42
CA VAL A 126 0.32 5.97 13.28
C VAL A 126 0.15 4.51 12.86
N LEU A 127 0.02 4.24 11.56
CA LEU A 127 -0.06 2.89 11.02
C LEU A 127 1.22 2.10 11.30
N LYS A 128 2.40 2.68 11.09
CA LYS A 128 3.68 2.01 11.37
C LYS A 128 3.82 1.66 12.85
N ILE A 129 3.58 2.61 13.75
CA ILE A 129 3.64 2.37 15.19
C ILE A 129 2.60 1.34 15.59
N GLY A 130 1.38 1.44 15.09
CA GLY A 130 0.30 0.50 15.40
C GLY A 130 0.62 -0.93 14.94
N VAL A 131 1.17 -1.10 13.74
CA VAL A 131 1.60 -2.42 13.23
C VAL A 131 2.78 -2.96 14.05
N VAL A 132 3.77 -2.14 14.41
CA VAL A 132 4.88 -2.55 15.27
C VAL A 132 4.39 -2.98 16.65
N LEU A 133 3.46 -2.22 17.25
CA LEU A 133 2.86 -2.58 18.54
C LEU A 133 2.09 -3.90 18.45
N MET A 134 1.31 -4.11 17.38
CA MET A 134 0.63 -5.39 17.14
C MET A 134 1.61 -6.56 16.98
N VAL A 135 2.80 -6.33 16.41
CA VAL A 135 3.86 -7.34 16.35
C VAL A 135 4.42 -7.65 17.74
N VAL A 136 4.71 -6.63 18.55
CA VAL A 136 5.21 -6.81 19.93
C VAL A 136 4.20 -7.56 20.81
N LEU A 137 2.90 -7.28 20.63
CA LEU A 137 1.81 -7.95 21.33
C LEU A 137 1.49 -9.36 20.77
N GLY A 138 2.16 -9.79 19.69
CA GLY A 138 1.95 -11.10 19.07
C GLY A 138 0.63 -11.23 18.30
N VAL A 139 -0.07 -10.12 18.03
CA VAL A 139 -1.33 -10.09 17.27
C VAL A 139 -1.09 -10.30 15.77
N VAL A 140 0.01 -9.75 15.26
CA VAL A 140 0.42 -9.86 13.85
C VAL A 140 1.84 -10.40 13.77
N HIS A 141 2.12 -11.21 12.76
CA HIS A 141 3.48 -11.70 12.53
C HIS A 141 4.41 -10.56 12.13
N TRP A 142 5.68 -10.60 12.57
CA TRP A 142 6.69 -9.57 12.27
C TRP A 142 6.92 -9.30 10.78
N TYR A 143 6.47 -10.20 9.90
CA TYR A 143 6.51 -10.03 8.46
C TYR A 143 5.66 -8.84 7.99
N ALA A 144 4.52 -8.56 8.64
CA ALA A 144 3.68 -7.43 8.28
C ALA A 144 4.42 -6.09 8.44
N ALA A 145 5.17 -5.92 9.53
CA ALA A 145 5.98 -4.73 9.73
C ALA A 145 7.05 -4.59 8.63
N LEU A 146 7.71 -5.68 8.24
CA LEU A 146 8.67 -5.64 7.15
C LEU A 146 8.05 -5.32 5.80
N TYR A 147 6.89 -5.89 5.46
CA TYR A 147 6.20 -5.59 4.21
C TYR A 147 5.83 -4.10 4.15
N LEU A 148 5.28 -3.56 5.25
CA LEU A 148 4.93 -2.14 5.35
C LEU A 148 6.15 -1.24 5.17
N LEU A 149 7.22 -1.50 5.93
CA LEU A 149 8.42 -0.66 5.94
C LEU A 149 9.18 -0.74 4.61
N SER A 150 9.22 -1.91 3.98
CA SER A 150 9.92 -2.09 2.70
C SER A 150 9.16 -1.44 1.55
N PHE A 151 7.83 -1.61 1.51
CA PHE A 151 6.96 -0.94 0.55
C PHE A 151 7.10 0.58 0.66
N ASP A 152 6.93 1.13 1.86
CA ASP A 152 6.96 2.58 2.09
C ASP A 152 8.37 3.17 1.91
N GLY A 153 9.40 2.45 2.37
CA GLY A 153 10.79 2.87 2.20
C GLY A 153 11.17 3.03 0.73
N VAL A 154 10.80 2.07 -0.11
CA VAL A 154 11.08 2.12 -1.55
C VAL A 154 10.22 3.18 -2.24
N TYR A 155 8.95 3.30 -1.88
CA TYR A 155 8.07 4.37 -2.37
C TYR A 155 8.68 5.76 -2.13
N LEU A 156 9.19 6.02 -0.92
CA LEU A 156 9.85 7.29 -0.58
C LEU A 156 11.18 7.50 -1.32
N VAL A 157 12.02 6.46 -1.42
CA VAL A 157 13.30 6.54 -2.15
C VAL A 157 13.06 6.82 -3.63
N MET A 158 12.10 6.12 -4.24
CA MET A 158 11.75 6.30 -5.65
C MET A 158 11.27 7.73 -5.93
N GLY A 159 10.45 8.30 -5.04
CA GLY A 159 10.01 9.68 -5.16
C GLY A 159 11.16 10.69 -5.12
N ARG A 160 12.18 10.45 -4.28
CA ARG A 160 13.38 11.30 -4.23
C ARG A 160 14.27 11.16 -5.46
N LEU A 161 14.32 9.98 -6.07
CA LEU A 161 15.10 9.74 -7.28
C LEU A 161 14.45 10.43 -8.49
N LEU A 162 13.12 10.33 -8.62
CA LEU A 162 12.37 10.90 -9.73
C LEU A 162 12.27 12.42 -9.65
N ASN A 163 12.11 13.02 -8.46
CA ASN A 163 12.10 14.49 -8.31
C ASN A 163 13.50 15.14 -8.42
N ARG A 164 14.58 14.36 -8.61
CA ARG A 164 15.94 14.87 -8.82
C ARG A 164 16.36 14.94 -10.29
N SER A 165 15.55 14.42 -11.21
CA SER A 165 15.74 14.56 -12.67
C SER A 165 14.92 15.70 -13.22
#